data_AF-A0A965CQ27-F1
#
_entry.id   AF-A0A965CQ27-F1
#
_cell.length_a   1.000
_cell.length_b   1.000
_cell.length_c   1.000
_cell.angle_alpha   90.00
_cell.angle_beta   90.00
_cell.angle_gamma   90.00
#
_symmetry.space_group_name_H-M   'P 1'
#
loop_
_entity.id
_entity.type
_entity.pdbx_description
1 polymer ?
#
loop_
_entity_poly.entity_id
_entity_poly.type
_entity_poly.pdbx_seq_one_letter_code
_entity_poly.pdbx_strand_id
1 'polypeptide(L)'
;MRKRFLGELQLNPEEWMLGQGTLYPDIIESGGSEHANVIKSHHNRVDEVMELLEAGQLVEPLKDLYKDEVRELGSLLGLPDSIVWRHPFPGPGLSVNVLCSEGRNDLGTDSRLEQRVLEALPENSCKASVLPVRSVGVQGDQRTYTPPAVLWETPEDWNWLEQHSIRITNSVREINRVVLLLSPAALTPLKIREAYCTRERLDLLRQADAIATNTLMEHDLMRDPTAGDPAADFRRRKRGQHRPQTGLFRRCDDRAIRPAGLGSPELLETIPIQPPRNRCCVL
;
A
#
# COMPACT_ATOMS: atom_id res chain seq x y z
N MET A 1 23.16 -11.50 13.96
CA MET A 1 22.56 -12.36 12.92
C MET A 1 23.58 -12.74 11.83
N ARG A 2 24.24 -11.77 11.16
CA ARG A 2 25.29 -12.01 10.14
C ARG A 2 26.38 -13.00 10.54
N LYS A 3 27.08 -12.77 11.67
CA LYS A 3 28.15 -13.66 12.16
C LYS A 3 27.66 -15.10 12.42
N ARG A 4 26.40 -15.27 12.80
CA ARG A 4 25.79 -16.60 13.02
C ARG A 4 25.63 -17.32 11.68
N PHE A 5 25.02 -16.66 10.69
CA PHE A 5 24.83 -17.22 9.34
C PHE A 5 26.15 -17.52 8.62
N LEU A 6 27.13 -16.62 8.69
CA LEU A 6 28.45 -16.86 8.11
C LEU A 6 29.16 -18.05 8.77
N GLY A 7 28.98 -18.23 10.09
CA GLY A 7 29.48 -19.40 10.81
C GLY A 7 28.75 -20.69 10.44
N GLU A 8 27.42 -20.65 10.28
CA GLU A 8 26.61 -21.79 9.83
C GLU A 8 27.00 -22.25 8.41
N LEU A 9 27.28 -21.30 7.51
CA LEU A 9 27.66 -21.55 6.12
C LEU A 9 29.17 -21.84 5.95
N GLN A 10 29.97 -21.74 7.02
CA GLN A 10 31.43 -21.95 7.00
C GLN A 10 32.15 -21.11 5.94
N LEU A 11 31.64 -19.89 5.66
CA LEU A 11 32.23 -19.01 4.65
C LEU A 11 33.45 -18.29 5.23
N ASN A 12 34.59 -18.40 4.56
CA ASN A 12 35.79 -17.63 4.88
C ASN A 12 35.53 -16.14 4.62
N PRO A 13 35.75 -15.24 5.59
CA PRO A 13 35.60 -13.80 5.42
C PRO A 13 36.25 -13.22 4.16
N GLU A 14 37.33 -13.81 3.66
CA GLU A 14 38.06 -13.31 2.49
C GLU A 14 37.52 -13.84 1.15
N GLU A 15 36.60 -14.81 1.16
CA GLU A 15 36.12 -15.52 -0.04
C GLU A 15 34.65 -15.26 -0.37
N TRP A 16 34.00 -14.30 0.31
CA TRP A 16 32.61 -13.94 0.02
C TRP A 16 32.44 -12.47 -0.30
N MET A 17 31.42 -12.19 -1.11
CA MET A 17 30.92 -10.86 -1.39
C MET A 17 29.40 -10.86 -1.22
N LEU A 18 28.85 -9.74 -0.77
CA LEU A 18 27.41 -9.52 -0.70
C LEU A 18 26.94 -8.90 -2.01
N GLY A 19 26.00 -9.55 -2.69
CA GLY A 19 25.26 -8.96 -3.80
C GLY A 19 24.01 -8.26 -3.30
N GLN A 20 23.82 -6.98 -3.63
CA GLN A 20 22.57 -6.24 -3.35
C GLN A 20 21.96 -5.68 -4.63
N GLY A 21 20.63 -5.81 -4.74
CA GLY A 21 19.84 -5.22 -5.83
C GLY A 21 19.51 -3.74 -5.61
N THR A 22 20.40 -2.98 -4.99
CA THR A 22 20.22 -1.54 -4.73
C THR A 22 20.03 -0.80 -6.05
N LEU A 23 19.02 0.06 -6.13
CA LEU A 23 18.73 0.86 -7.32
C LEU A 23 19.19 2.31 -7.15
N TYR A 24 19.26 3.04 -8.26
CA TYR A 24 19.63 4.46 -8.25
C TYR A 24 18.75 5.31 -7.30
N PRO A 25 17.40 5.17 -7.29
CA PRO A 25 16.56 5.91 -6.36
C PRO A 25 16.87 5.60 -4.88
N ASP A 26 17.28 4.38 -4.54
CA ASP A 26 17.59 4.01 -3.16
C ASP A 26 18.82 4.74 -2.63
N ILE A 27 19.77 5.06 -3.52
CA ILE A 27 20.99 5.80 -3.21
C ILE A 27 20.69 7.28 -3.00
N ILE A 28 19.85 7.87 -3.87
CA ILE A 28 19.42 9.26 -3.70
C ILE A 28 18.56 9.43 -2.45
N GLU A 29 17.70 8.45 -2.17
CA GLU A 29 16.91 8.48 -0.95
C GLU A 29 17.79 8.32 0.29
N SER A 30 18.87 7.53 0.26
CA SER A 30 19.76 7.30 1.42
C SER A 30 20.90 8.32 1.58
N GLY A 31 21.35 8.93 0.49
CA GLY A 31 22.34 9.99 0.46
C GLY A 31 21.65 11.34 0.60
N GLY A 32 21.43 11.78 1.84
CA GLY A 32 20.84 13.07 2.12
C GLY A 32 21.49 14.18 1.31
N SER A 33 20.72 14.84 0.44
CA SER A 33 21.14 16.11 -0.13
C SER A 33 21.49 17.06 1.01
N GLU A 34 22.56 17.87 0.88
CA GLU A 34 23.05 18.83 1.89
C GLU A 34 22.00 19.84 2.41
N HIS A 35 20.77 19.84 1.89
CA HIS A 35 19.66 20.71 2.29
C HIS A 35 18.34 19.98 2.64
N ALA A 36 18.28 18.66 2.64
CA ALA A 36 17.08 17.94 3.05
C ALA A 36 17.18 17.58 4.53
N ASN A 37 16.49 18.35 5.37
CA ASN A 37 16.26 17.99 6.76
C ASN A 37 15.79 16.53 6.86
N VAL A 38 16.43 15.82 7.77
CA VAL A 38 16.35 14.38 8.06
C VAL A 38 14.91 13.92 8.23
N ILE A 39 14.23 13.65 7.11
CA ILE A 39 12.94 12.96 7.11
C ILE A 39 13.03 11.79 6.17
N LYS A 40 13.82 10.80 6.59
CA LYS A 40 13.69 9.37 6.30
C LYS A 40 14.78 8.66 7.12
N SER A 41 14.39 7.74 7.98
CA SER A 41 15.32 6.77 8.55
C SER A 41 15.75 5.84 7.42
N HIS A 42 16.95 6.07 6.87
CA HIS A 42 17.42 5.40 5.66
C HIS A 42 17.73 3.93 5.92
N HIS A 43 16.85 3.04 5.48
CA HIS A 43 16.94 1.60 5.75
C HIS A 43 17.96 0.85 4.88
N ASN A 44 18.48 1.43 3.79
CA ASN A 44 19.32 0.70 2.83
C ASN A 44 20.83 0.90 2.99
N ARG A 45 21.30 1.98 3.62
CA ARG A 45 22.73 2.24 3.91
C ARG A 45 22.96 2.35 5.41
N VAL A 46 22.75 1.24 6.10
CA VAL A 46 23.14 1.09 7.51
C VAL A 46 24.66 1.00 7.64
N ASP A 47 25.20 1.31 8.81
CA ASP A 47 26.66 1.33 9.07
C ASP A 47 27.33 0.03 8.63
N GLU A 48 26.65 -1.11 8.82
CA GLU A 48 27.16 -2.42 8.42
C GLU A 48 27.30 -2.62 6.90
N VAL A 49 26.53 -1.89 6.08
CA VAL A 49 26.64 -1.90 4.62
C VAL A 49 27.80 -1.01 4.19
N MET A 50 28.01 0.12 4.87
CA MET A 50 29.14 1.01 4.64
C MET A 50 30.47 0.32 4.96
N GLU A 51 30.55 -0.41 6.07
CA GLU A 51 31.71 -1.24 6.41
C GLU A 51 32.06 -2.25 5.30
N LEU A 52 31.05 -2.88 4.70
CA LEU A 52 31.26 -3.85 3.61
C LEU A 52 31.67 -3.18 2.30
N LEU A 53 31.16 -1.98 2.03
CA LEU A 53 31.56 -1.18 0.89
C LEU A 53 33.04 -0.77 1.02
N GLU A 54 33.46 -0.28 2.19
CA GLU A 54 34.84 0.10 2.49
C GLU A 54 35.80 -1.10 2.44
N ALA A 55 35.34 -2.27 2.89
CA ALA A 55 36.09 -3.51 2.82
C ALA A 55 36.15 -4.13 1.41
N GLY A 56 35.45 -3.56 0.41
CA GLY A 56 35.38 -4.11 -0.95
C GLY A 56 34.58 -5.42 -1.06
N GLN A 57 33.72 -5.71 -0.09
CA GLN A 57 32.94 -6.96 0.02
C GLN A 57 31.49 -6.81 -0.43
N LEU A 58 31.13 -5.70 -1.09
CA LEU A 58 29.77 -5.40 -1.55
C LEU A 58 29.74 -5.16 -3.06
N VAL A 59 28.81 -5.81 -3.76
CA VAL A 59 28.55 -5.65 -5.19
C VAL A 59 27.10 -5.21 -5.41
N GLU A 60 26.92 -4.05 -6.03
CA GLU A 60 25.62 -3.46 -6.35
C GLU A 60 25.50 -3.26 -7.88
N PRO A 61 25.15 -4.30 -8.65
CA PRO A 61 25.18 -4.23 -10.11
C PRO A 61 24.08 -3.36 -10.72
N LEU A 62 23.02 -3.06 -9.96
CA LEU A 62 21.85 -2.31 -10.42
C LEU A 62 21.84 -0.85 -9.93
N LYS A 63 22.91 -0.40 -9.28
CA LYS A 63 22.98 0.89 -8.58
C LYS A 63 22.77 2.11 -9.47
N ASP A 64 23.03 1.96 -10.77
CA ASP A 64 22.94 3.02 -11.77
C ASP A 64 21.62 2.96 -12.56
N LEU A 65 20.71 2.04 -12.21
CA LEU A 65 19.47 1.80 -12.95
C LEU A 65 18.22 2.25 -12.18
N TYR A 66 17.23 2.70 -12.92
CA TYR A 66 15.86 2.90 -12.48
C TYR A 66 15.03 1.61 -12.57
N LYS A 67 13.86 1.61 -11.92
CA LYS A 67 13.03 0.40 -11.77
C LYS A 67 12.50 -0.15 -13.11
N ASP A 68 12.20 0.73 -14.05
CA ASP A 68 11.82 0.39 -15.42
C ASP A 68 12.99 -0.24 -16.19
N GLU A 69 14.19 0.33 -16.10
CA GLU A 69 15.40 -0.23 -16.72
C GLU A 69 15.75 -1.63 -16.17
N VAL A 70 15.57 -1.84 -14.86
CA VAL A 70 15.74 -3.16 -14.22
C VAL A 70 14.70 -4.16 -14.73
N ARG A 71 13.48 -3.72 -15.02
CA ARG A 71 12.45 -4.59 -15.60
C ARG A 71 12.79 -5.01 -17.01
N GLU A 72 13.19 -4.06 -17.85
CA GLU A 72 13.65 -4.33 -19.22
C GLU A 72 14.85 -5.28 -19.22
N LEU A 73 15.83 -5.03 -18.35
CA LEU A 73 16.98 -5.91 -18.15
C LEU A 73 16.54 -7.32 -17.72
N GLY A 74 15.58 -7.43 -16.80
CA GLY A 74 15.03 -8.72 -16.37
C GLY A 74 14.41 -9.51 -17.52
N SER A 75 13.63 -8.85 -18.38
CA SER A 75 13.06 -9.47 -19.58
C SER A 75 14.14 -9.88 -20.59
N LEU A 76 15.18 -9.05 -20.81
CA LEU A 76 16.32 -9.38 -21.68
C LEU A 76 17.11 -10.60 -21.19
N LEU A 77 17.21 -10.76 -19.87
CA LEU A 77 17.84 -11.93 -19.22
C LEU A 77 16.95 -13.18 -19.24
N GLY A 78 15.73 -13.09 -19.78
CA GLY A 78 14.79 -14.21 -19.87
C GLY A 78 14.07 -14.54 -18.56
N LEU A 79 14.00 -13.59 -17.62
CA LEU A 79 13.21 -13.78 -16.40
C LEU A 79 11.71 -13.82 -16.74
N PRO A 80 10.92 -14.67 -16.07
CA PRO A 80 9.47 -14.71 -16.26
C PRO A 80 8.82 -13.36 -15.98
N ASP A 81 7.87 -12.97 -16.83
CA ASP A 81 7.06 -11.75 -16.67
C ASP A 81 6.39 -11.67 -15.30
N SER A 82 5.96 -12.81 -14.73
CA SER A 82 5.34 -12.91 -13.41
C SER A 82 6.26 -12.45 -12.26
N ILE A 83 7.58 -12.47 -12.46
CA ILE A 83 8.58 -11.98 -11.49
C ILE A 83 8.92 -10.52 -11.78
N VAL A 84 9.20 -10.19 -13.05
CA VAL A 84 9.60 -8.84 -13.49
C VAL A 84 8.51 -7.81 -13.22
N TRP A 85 7.27 -8.16 -13.49
CA TRP A 85 6.10 -7.27 -13.38
C TRP A 85 5.39 -7.38 -12.04
N ARG A 86 5.91 -8.16 -11.09
CA ARG A 86 5.30 -8.29 -9.76
C ARG A 86 5.24 -6.94 -9.05
N HIS A 87 4.15 -6.70 -8.33
CA HIS A 87 4.05 -5.56 -7.43
C HIS A 87 5.14 -5.63 -6.35
N PRO A 88 5.68 -4.47 -5.92
CA PRO A 88 6.64 -4.42 -4.83
C PRO A 88 5.99 -4.94 -3.54
N PHE A 89 6.74 -5.73 -2.78
CA PHE A 89 6.30 -6.26 -1.49
C PHE A 89 7.19 -5.69 -0.39
N PRO A 90 6.62 -5.17 0.71
CA PRO A 90 7.40 -4.50 1.76
C PRO A 90 8.32 -5.50 2.49
N GLY A 91 9.49 -5.03 2.94
CA GLY A 91 10.46 -5.85 3.68
C GLY A 91 9.89 -6.54 4.93
N PRO A 92 9.17 -5.82 5.82
CA PRO A 92 8.46 -6.43 6.95
C PRO A 92 7.28 -7.35 6.56
N GLY A 93 6.96 -7.46 5.27
CA GLY A 93 5.86 -8.24 4.73
C GLY A 93 4.49 -7.78 5.18
N LEU A 94 3.56 -8.72 5.36
CA LEU A 94 2.18 -8.42 5.74
C LEU A 94 2.02 -7.82 7.14
N SER A 95 3.06 -7.87 7.98
CA SER A 95 2.99 -7.38 9.36
C SER A 95 2.66 -5.88 9.44
N VAL A 96 3.11 -5.08 8.48
CA VAL A 96 2.78 -3.64 8.41
C VAL A 96 1.35 -3.36 7.94
N ASN A 97 0.68 -4.37 7.38
CA ASN A 97 -0.70 -4.30 6.93
C ASN A 97 -1.70 -4.82 7.99
N VAL A 98 -1.21 -5.28 9.16
CA VAL A 98 -2.06 -5.71 10.28
C VAL A 98 -2.20 -4.57 11.29
N LEU A 99 -3.37 -3.92 11.30
CA LEU A 99 -3.69 -2.95 12.35
C LEU A 99 -3.81 -3.64 13.71
N CYS A 100 -3.11 -3.12 14.71
CA CYS A 100 -3.12 -3.63 16.07
C CYS A 100 -3.72 -2.59 17.03
N SER A 101 -4.40 -3.05 18.08
CA SER A 101 -5.02 -2.22 19.10
C SER A 101 -5.10 -2.95 20.43
N GLU A 102 -4.96 -2.21 21.53
CA GLU A 102 -5.21 -2.70 22.89
C GLU A 102 -6.71 -2.77 23.24
N GLY A 103 -7.60 -2.55 22.27
CA GLY A 103 -9.05 -2.58 22.50
C GLY A 103 -9.63 -1.29 23.09
N ARG A 104 -8.79 -0.27 23.29
CA ARG A 104 -9.19 1.05 23.80
C ARG A 104 -9.60 1.96 22.65
N ASN A 105 -10.70 2.69 22.83
CA ASN A 105 -11.10 3.76 21.92
C ASN A 105 -10.49 5.10 22.33
N ASP A 106 -9.19 5.24 22.09
CA ASP A 106 -8.44 6.45 22.43
C ASP A 106 -8.82 7.65 21.54
N LEU A 107 -9.48 7.41 20.41
CA LEU A 107 -9.94 8.45 19.49
C LEU A 107 -11.35 8.96 19.84
N GLY A 108 -12.14 8.17 20.58
CA GLY A 108 -13.54 8.46 20.85
C GLY A 108 -14.40 8.48 19.58
N THR A 109 -15.64 8.96 19.71
CA THR A 109 -16.47 9.36 18.57
C THR A 109 -16.44 10.88 18.52
N ASP A 110 -15.75 11.44 17.53
CA ASP A 110 -15.73 12.89 17.31
C ASP A 110 -16.82 13.27 16.30
N SER A 111 -18.00 13.56 16.83
CA SER A 111 -19.15 13.99 16.03
C SER A 111 -18.88 15.27 15.24
N ARG A 112 -17.99 16.14 15.73
CA ARG A 112 -17.60 17.37 15.00
C ARG A 112 -16.72 17.04 13.81
N LEU A 113 -15.81 16.08 13.96
CA LEU A 113 -14.98 15.60 12.85
C LEU A 113 -15.82 14.91 11.78
N GLU A 114 -16.76 14.05 12.18
CA GLU A 114 -17.71 13.43 11.24
C GLU A 114 -18.54 14.49 10.50
N GLN A 115 -19.04 15.50 11.21
CA GLN A 115 -19.76 16.61 10.61
C GLN A 115 -18.91 17.37 9.58
N ARG A 116 -17.64 17.66 9.88
CA ARG A 116 -16.72 18.31 8.94
C ARG A 116 -16.43 17.47 7.69
N VAL A 117 -16.39 16.15 7.82
CA VAL A 117 -16.28 15.24 6.67
C VAL A 117 -17.53 15.33 5.80
N LEU A 118 -18.72 15.35 6.41
CA LEU A 118 -19.98 15.53 5.68
C LEU A 118 -20.09 16.91 5.01
N GLU A 119 -19.64 17.98 5.66
CA GLU A 119 -19.61 19.34 5.09
C GLU A 119 -18.64 19.47 3.89
N ALA A 120 -17.65 18.57 3.77
CA ALA A 120 -16.75 18.52 2.62
C ALA A 120 -17.40 17.82 1.40
N LEU A 121 -18.56 17.20 1.57
CA LEU A 121 -19.30 16.47 0.55
C LEU A 121 -20.51 17.29 0.06
N PRO A 122 -20.99 17.05 -1.18
CA PRO A 122 -22.27 17.59 -1.63
C PRO A 122 -23.41 17.12 -0.73
N GLU A 123 -24.42 17.96 -0.53
CA GLU A 123 -25.56 17.61 0.32
C GLU A 123 -26.25 16.32 -0.15
N ASN A 124 -26.51 15.42 0.80
CA ASN A 124 -27.20 14.14 0.59
C ASN A 124 -26.57 13.24 -0.50
N SER A 125 -25.29 13.41 -0.84
CA SER A 125 -24.65 12.59 -1.86
C SER A 125 -24.29 11.19 -1.38
N CYS A 126 -23.98 11.05 -0.09
CA CYS A 126 -23.58 9.79 0.52
C CYS A 126 -23.62 9.90 2.06
N LYS A 127 -23.31 8.80 2.73
CA LYS A 127 -23.10 8.77 4.18
C LYS A 127 -21.61 8.65 4.49
N ALA A 128 -21.21 9.19 5.64
CA ALA A 128 -19.83 9.17 6.11
C ALA A 128 -19.74 8.96 7.63
N SER A 129 -18.61 8.39 8.08
CA SER A 129 -18.24 8.24 9.48
C SER A 129 -16.71 8.19 9.58
N VAL A 130 -16.17 8.34 10.78
CA VAL A 130 -14.74 8.27 11.05
C VAL A 130 -14.42 6.96 11.73
N LEU A 131 -13.47 6.19 11.19
CA LEU A 131 -13.12 4.91 11.77
C LEU A 131 -12.29 5.13 13.05
N PRO A 132 -12.54 4.38 14.12
CA PRO A 132 -11.85 4.53 15.40
C PRO A 132 -10.49 3.79 15.38
N VAL A 133 -9.73 3.93 14.30
CA VAL A 133 -8.38 3.36 14.12
C VAL A 133 -7.47 4.42 13.51
N ARG A 134 -6.16 4.31 13.69
CA ARG A 134 -5.20 5.22 13.04
C ARG A 134 -4.65 4.58 11.77
N SER A 135 -4.47 5.39 10.73
CA SER A 135 -3.78 5.00 9.50
C SER A 135 -2.59 5.92 9.25
N VAL A 136 -1.54 5.38 8.63
CA VAL A 136 -0.39 6.18 8.21
C VAL A 136 -0.74 6.96 6.96
N GLY A 137 -0.38 8.24 6.96
CA GLY A 137 -0.43 9.13 5.81
C GLY A 137 0.80 10.05 5.77
N VAL A 138 0.92 10.80 4.68
CA VAL A 138 1.97 11.82 4.50
C VAL A 138 1.26 13.14 4.22
N GLN A 139 1.50 14.14 5.07
CA GLN A 139 1.00 15.50 4.89
C GLN A 139 2.18 16.45 4.97
N GLY A 140 2.46 17.16 3.87
CA GLY A 140 3.74 17.87 3.72
C GLY A 140 4.91 16.88 3.76
N ASP A 141 5.92 17.20 4.58
CA ASP A 141 7.11 16.35 4.71
C ASP A 141 7.04 15.37 5.89
N GLN A 142 5.97 15.39 6.69
CA GLN A 142 5.87 14.57 7.90
C GLN A 142 4.88 13.40 7.76
N ARG A 143 5.21 12.31 8.46
CA ARG A 143 4.29 11.18 8.66
C ARG A 143 3.21 11.57 9.65
N THR A 144 1.97 11.24 9.31
CA THR A 144 0.80 11.48 10.15
C THR A 144 0.10 10.18 10.47
N TYR A 145 -0.49 10.12 11.67
CA TYR A 145 -1.21 8.96 12.19
C TYR A 145 -2.60 9.41 12.61
N THR A 146 -3.51 9.50 11.64
CA THR A 146 -4.86 10.03 11.86
C THR A 146 -5.91 9.02 11.41
N PRO A 147 -7.17 9.15 11.87
CA PRO A 147 -8.19 8.21 11.48
C PRO A 147 -8.60 8.37 10.01
N PRO A 148 -8.94 7.27 9.33
CA PRO A 148 -9.56 7.32 8.02
C PRO A 148 -11.06 7.66 8.12
N ALA A 149 -11.59 8.35 7.12
CA ALA A 149 -13.02 8.46 6.90
C ALA A 149 -13.53 7.30 6.06
N VAL A 150 -14.72 6.77 6.37
CA VAL A 150 -15.42 5.77 5.55
C VAL A 150 -16.63 6.40 4.88
N LEU A 151 -16.81 6.13 3.59
CA LEU A 151 -17.98 6.54 2.81
C LEU A 151 -18.79 5.31 2.40
N TRP A 152 -20.12 5.44 2.37
CA TRP A 152 -21.03 4.41 1.85
C TRP A 152 -22.29 5.04 1.26
N GLU A 153 -23.05 4.26 0.49
CA GLU A 153 -24.17 4.78 -0.32
C GLU A 153 -23.72 5.94 -1.23
N THR A 154 -22.54 5.81 -1.83
CA THR A 154 -21.98 6.80 -2.75
C THR A 154 -22.54 6.63 -4.15
N PRO A 155 -22.47 7.67 -5.00
CA PRO A 155 -22.65 7.49 -6.44
C PRO A 155 -21.66 6.45 -6.98
N GLU A 156 -22.09 5.63 -7.95
CA GLU A 156 -21.23 4.70 -8.68
C GLU A 156 -20.36 5.43 -9.72
N ASP A 157 -19.65 6.47 -9.29
CA ASP A 157 -18.78 7.30 -10.12
C ASP A 157 -17.39 7.44 -9.50
N TRP A 158 -16.39 6.85 -10.16
CA TRP A 158 -14.99 6.89 -9.72
C TRP A 158 -14.38 8.30 -9.75
N ASN A 159 -14.78 9.16 -10.69
CA ASN A 159 -14.27 10.52 -10.74
C ASN A 159 -14.82 11.33 -9.56
N TRP A 160 -16.09 11.11 -9.21
CA TRP A 160 -16.70 11.68 -8.02
C TRP A 160 -15.96 11.24 -6.76
N LEU A 161 -15.71 9.93 -6.60
CA LEU A 161 -14.96 9.38 -5.46
C LEU A 161 -13.53 9.94 -5.36
N GLU A 162 -12.80 10.01 -6.47
CA GLU A 162 -11.45 10.59 -6.53
C GLU A 162 -11.47 12.07 -6.14
N GLN A 163 -12.37 12.86 -6.74
CA GLN A 163 -12.49 14.29 -6.46
C GLN A 163 -12.82 14.56 -4.99
N HIS A 164 -13.78 13.83 -4.43
CA HIS A 164 -14.27 14.08 -3.08
C HIS A 164 -13.35 13.49 -2.00
N SER A 165 -12.65 12.39 -2.26
CA SER A 165 -11.60 11.90 -1.35
C SER A 165 -10.45 12.91 -1.23
N ILE A 166 -10.02 13.51 -2.35
CA ILE A 166 -9.02 14.59 -2.36
C ILE A 166 -9.54 15.82 -1.60
N ARG A 167 -10.80 16.21 -1.82
CA ARG A 167 -11.41 17.35 -1.12
C ARG A 167 -11.43 17.14 0.39
N ILE A 168 -11.89 15.97 0.86
CA ILE A 168 -11.93 15.64 2.30
C ILE A 168 -10.53 15.76 2.92
N THR A 169 -9.52 15.10 2.34
CA THR A 169 -8.15 15.10 2.89
C THR A 169 -7.47 16.48 2.87
N ASN A 170 -7.87 17.37 1.95
CA ASN A 170 -7.36 18.75 1.90
C ASN A 170 -8.08 19.69 2.88
N SER A 171 -9.39 19.51 3.08
CA SER A 171 -10.23 20.38 3.92
C SER A 171 -10.25 19.96 5.39
N VAL A 172 -10.07 18.68 5.69
CA VAL A 172 -10.13 18.10 7.03
C VAL A 172 -8.76 17.49 7.36
N ARG A 173 -7.88 18.28 7.98
CA ARG A 173 -6.47 17.91 8.24
C ARG A 173 -6.32 16.66 9.12
N GLU A 174 -7.30 16.41 9.98
CA GLU A 174 -7.38 15.25 10.86
C GLU A 174 -7.74 13.95 10.12
N ILE A 175 -8.07 14.01 8.82
CA ILE A 175 -8.31 12.84 7.97
C ILE A 175 -7.20 12.76 6.92
N ASN A 176 -6.46 11.65 6.92
CA ASN A 176 -5.38 11.40 5.97
C ASN A 176 -5.72 10.32 4.92
N ARG A 177 -6.88 9.68 5.06
CA ARG A 177 -7.32 8.58 4.21
C ARG A 177 -8.83 8.53 4.14
N VAL A 178 -9.35 8.19 2.97
CA VAL A 178 -10.79 7.95 2.74
C VAL A 178 -10.94 6.55 2.17
N VAL A 179 -11.85 5.76 2.72
CA VAL A 179 -12.16 4.39 2.28
C VAL A 179 -13.62 4.29 1.86
N LEU A 180 -13.90 3.43 0.89
CA LEU A 180 -15.25 3.14 0.42
C LEU A 180 -15.72 1.80 1.01
N LEU A 181 -16.89 1.78 1.64
CA LEU A 181 -17.53 0.54 2.07
C LEU A 181 -18.20 -0.12 0.86
N LEU A 182 -17.62 -1.23 0.40
CA LEU A 182 -18.17 -2.01 -0.73
C LEU A 182 -19.30 -2.96 -0.33
N SER A 183 -19.48 -3.21 0.96
CA SER A 183 -20.52 -4.12 1.47
C SER A 183 -21.91 -3.50 1.26
N PRO A 184 -22.94 -4.30 0.85
CA PRO A 184 -24.31 -3.82 0.76
C PRO A 184 -24.95 -3.54 2.13
N ALA A 185 -24.31 -3.96 3.23
CA ALA A 185 -24.78 -3.69 4.58
C ALA A 185 -24.39 -2.27 5.02
N ALA A 186 -25.34 -1.58 5.64
CA ALA A 186 -25.06 -0.31 6.30
C ALA A 186 -23.99 -0.47 7.39
N LEU A 187 -23.22 0.60 7.61
CA LEU A 187 -22.20 0.61 8.64
C LEU A 187 -22.86 0.42 10.02
N THR A 188 -22.58 -0.71 10.66
CA THR A 188 -23.01 -0.96 12.05
C THR A 188 -22.11 -0.21 13.03
N PRO A 189 -22.58 0.12 14.24
CA PRO A 189 -21.74 0.75 15.26
C PRO A 189 -20.40 0.02 15.42
N LEU A 190 -19.32 0.77 15.17
CA LEU A 190 -17.97 0.21 15.18
C LEU A 190 -17.48 0.05 16.61
N LYS A 191 -16.97 -1.15 16.92
CA LYS A 191 -16.35 -1.45 18.20
C LYS A 191 -14.91 -1.90 17.97
N ILE A 192 -13.96 -1.14 18.53
CA ILE A 192 -12.57 -1.57 18.57
C ILE A 192 -12.48 -2.84 19.40
N ARG A 193 -11.76 -3.83 18.87
CA ARG A 193 -11.40 -5.05 19.57
C ARG A 193 -9.91 -5.03 19.84
N GLU A 194 -9.52 -5.60 20.97
CA GLU A 194 -8.12 -5.92 21.22
C GLU A 194 -7.65 -6.90 20.14
N ALA A 195 -6.56 -6.54 19.48
CA ALA A 195 -6.05 -7.28 18.33
C ALA A 195 -4.54 -7.01 18.15
N TYR A 196 -3.74 -8.07 18.08
CA TYR A 196 -2.28 -7.99 17.88
C TYR A 196 -1.87 -8.66 16.58
N CYS A 197 -0.60 -8.53 16.18
CA CYS A 197 -0.07 -9.24 15.02
C CYS A 197 0.16 -10.72 15.39
N THR A 198 -0.92 -11.51 15.36
CA THR A 198 -0.88 -12.95 15.63
C THR A 198 -0.76 -13.74 14.33
N ARG A 199 -0.33 -15.00 14.45
CA ARG A 199 -0.27 -15.92 13.32
C ARG A 199 -1.62 -16.09 12.64
N GLU A 200 -2.71 -16.25 13.40
CA GLU A 200 -4.03 -16.44 12.77
C GLU A 200 -4.46 -15.22 11.94
N ARG A 201 -4.17 -14.01 12.44
CA ARG A 201 -4.51 -12.78 11.71
C ARG A 201 -3.64 -12.57 10.47
N LEU A 202 -2.35 -12.94 10.55
CA LEU A 202 -1.46 -12.95 9.39
C LEU A 202 -1.91 -13.98 8.35
N ASP A 203 -2.35 -15.17 8.78
CA ASP A 203 -2.86 -16.20 7.88
C ASP A 203 -4.16 -15.77 7.19
N LEU A 204 -5.06 -15.09 7.91
CA LEU A 204 -6.26 -14.50 7.31
C LEU A 204 -5.90 -13.41 6.29
N LEU A 205 -5.00 -12.50 6.65
CA LEU A 205 -4.58 -11.43 5.74
C LEU A 205 -3.87 -12.00 4.49
N ARG A 206 -3.09 -13.06 4.64
CA ARG A 206 -2.45 -13.77 3.52
C ARG A 206 -3.48 -14.37 2.56
N GLN A 207 -4.58 -14.89 3.07
CA GLN A 207 -5.68 -15.38 2.22
C GLN A 207 -6.36 -14.23 1.46
N ALA A 208 -6.65 -13.13 2.14
CA ALA A 208 -7.24 -11.95 1.52
C ALA A 208 -6.33 -11.34 0.44
N ASP A 209 -5.04 -11.18 0.73
CA ASP A 209 -4.02 -10.69 -0.21
C ASP A 209 -3.88 -11.59 -1.44
N ALA A 210 -3.90 -12.92 -1.24
CA ALA A 210 -3.87 -13.89 -2.33
C ALA A 210 -5.10 -13.79 -3.24
N ILE A 211 -6.31 -13.67 -2.66
CA ILE A 211 -7.55 -13.49 -3.43
C ILE A 211 -7.46 -12.21 -4.26
N ALA A 212 -7.13 -11.08 -3.64
CA ALA A 212 -7.02 -9.81 -4.34
C ALA A 212 -5.97 -9.84 -5.46
N THR A 213 -4.79 -10.41 -5.19
CA THR A 213 -3.70 -10.51 -6.17
C THR A 213 -4.07 -11.43 -7.34
N ASN A 214 -4.70 -12.58 -7.07
CA ASN A 214 -5.15 -13.49 -8.12
C ASN A 214 -6.21 -12.84 -9.00
N THR A 215 -7.18 -12.13 -8.40
CA THR A 215 -8.18 -11.37 -9.18
C THR A 215 -7.52 -10.30 -10.05
N LEU A 216 -6.52 -9.58 -9.54
CA LEU A 216 -5.76 -8.63 -10.37
C LEU A 216 -5.02 -9.31 -11.53
N MET A 217 -4.48 -10.51 -11.31
CA MET A 217 -3.83 -11.31 -12.36
C MET A 217 -4.82 -11.79 -13.42
N GLU A 218 -5.97 -12.34 -13.00
CA GLU A 218 -7.03 -12.84 -13.89
C GLU A 218 -7.60 -11.75 -14.81
N HIS A 219 -7.56 -10.50 -14.38
CA HIS A 219 -8.03 -9.34 -15.14
C HIS A 219 -6.91 -8.52 -15.82
N ASP A 220 -5.67 -9.02 -15.85
CA ASP A 220 -4.50 -8.35 -16.45
C ASP A 220 -4.19 -6.96 -15.85
N LEU A 221 -4.51 -6.75 -14.56
CA LEU A 221 -4.33 -5.48 -13.84
C LEU A 221 -3.03 -5.40 -13.02
N MET A 222 -2.14 -6.38 -13.18
CA MET A 222 -0.83 -6.40 -12.51
C MET A 222 0.24 -5.52 -13.17
N ARG A 223 0.02 -5.12 -14.42
CA ARG A 223 0.93 -4.22 -15.13
C ARG A 223 0.56 -2.79 -14.78
N ASP A 224 1.52 -2.03 -14.27
CA ASP A 224 1.40 -0.59 -14.12
C ASP A 224 1.28 0.02 -15.53
N PRO A 225 0.14 0.64 -15.91
CA PRO A 225 -0.07 1.15 -17.26
C PRO A 225 0.87 2.32 -17.62
N THR A 226 1.65 2.84 -16.67
CA THR A 226 2.69 3.85 -16.94
C THR A 226 4.01 3.25 -17.43
N ALA A 227 4.19 1.93 -17.33
CA ALA A 227 5.37 1.25 -17.82
C ALA A 227 5.28 1.05 -19.35
N GLY A 228 5.62 2.10 -20.09
CA GLY A 228 5.61 2.11 -21.56
C GLY A 228 5.21 3.44 -22.20
N ASP A 229 4.82 4.46 -21.42
CA ASP A 229 4.53 5.79 -21.96
C ASP A 229 5.77 6.72 -21.86
N PRO A 230 6.50 6.97 -22.97
CA PRO A 230 7.65 7.89 -22.98
C PRO A 230 7.28 9.33 -22.57
N ALA A 231 6.00 9.73 -22.66
CA ALA A 231 5.54 11.04 -22.20
C ALA A 231 5.31 11.10 -20.68
N ALA A 232 4.98 9.97 -20.04
CA ALA A 232 4.93 9.86 -18.58
C ALA A 232 6.33 9.85 -17.97
N ASP A 233 7.30 9.23 -18.65
CA ASP A 233 8.70 9.20 -18.23
C ASP A 233 9.37 10.58 -18.35
N PHE A 234 9.16 11.32 -19.45
CA PHE A 234 9.63 12.70 -19.57
C PHE A 234 9.04 13.64 -18.50
N ARG A 235 7.78 13.41 -18.10
CA ARG A 235 7.14 14.14 -17.00
C ARG A 235 7.71 13.75 -15.63
N ARG A 236 8.18 12.52 -15.43
CA ARG A 236 8.88 12.10 -14.20
C ARG A 236 10.28 12.71 -14.12
N ARG A 237 11.05 12.68 -15.21
CA ARG A 237 12.41 13.28 -15.29
C ARG A 237 12.44 14.80 -15.04
N LYS A 238 11.39 15.54 -15.43
CA LYS A 238 11.26 16.98 -15.14
C LYS A 238 10.64 17.32 -13.77
N ARG A 239 9.99 16.38 -13.07
CA ARG A 239 9.24 16.63 -11.82
C ARG A 239 9.94 16.06 -10.59
N GLY A 240 11.24 16.31 -10.47
CA GLY A 240 12.03 16.02 -9.27
C GLY A 240 11.71 16.89 -8.04
N GLN A 241 10.46 17.34 -7.85
CA GLN A 241 10.03 18.04 -6.63
C GLN A 241 8.58 17.69 -6.28
N HIS A 242 8.45 17.10 -5.09
CA HIS A 242 7.25 16.92 -4.26
C HIS A 242 5.88 16.72 -4.93
N ARG A 243 5.43 15.46 -4.95
CA ARG A 243 4.04 15.15 -4.60
C ARG A 243 3.98 13.99 -3.60
N PRO A 244 3.07 14.03 -2.61
CA PRO A 244 2.74 12.84 -1.83
C PRO A 244 2.18 11.79 -2.79
N GLN A 245 2.57 10.53 -2.61
CA GLN A 245 1.97 9.37 -3.27
C GLN A 245 0.48 9.34 -2.90
N THR A 246 -0.32 10.00 -3.72
CA THR A 246 -1.76 9.77 -3.80
C THR A 246 -1.91 8.51 -4.64
N GLY A 247 -2.55 7.48 -4.08
CA GLY A 247 -2.86 6.25 -4.80
C GLY A 247 -3.68 6.61 -6.04
N LEU A 248 -3.03 6.54 -7.20
CA LEU A 248 -3.63 6.88 -8.49
C LEU A 248 -4.38 5.64 -8.98
N PHE A 249 -5.62 5.45 -8.53
CA PHE A 249 -6.54 4.52 -9.21
C PHE A 249 -7.16 5.28 -10.39
N ARG A 250 -6.76 4.93 -11.62
CA ARG A 250 -7.48 5.35 -12.82
C ARG A 250 -7.75 4.18 -13.76
N ARG A 251 -9.01 4.17 -14.21
CA ARG A 251 -9.62 3.47 -15.36
C ARG A 251 -9.16 2.02 -15.57
N CYS A 252 -9.87 1.08 -14.95
CA CYS A 252 -10.32 -0.08 -15.72
C CYS A 252 -11.37 0.41 -16.72
N ASP A 253 -11.24 0.04 -17.99
CA ASP A 253 -12.20 0.37 -19.04
C ASP A 253 -13.65 0.05 -18.60
N ASP A 254 -14.60 0.93 -18.96
CA ASP A 254 -16.06 0.85 -18.71
C ASP A 254 -16.75 -0.42 -19.29
N ARG A 255 -15.98 -1.41 -19.73
CA ARG A 255 -16.47 -2.69 -20.27
C ARG A 255 -16.25 -3.88 -19.35
N ALA A 256 -15.41 -3.79 -18.32
CA ALA A 256 -15.05 -4.94 -17.49
C ALA A 256 -15.96 -5.16 -16.27
N ILE A 257 -16.81 -4.19 -15.92
CA ILE A 257 -17.78 -4.33 -14.81
C ILE A 257 -19.14 -3.87 -15.30
N ARG A 258 -19.81 -4.70 -16.10
CA ARG A 258 -21.28 -4.65 -16.19
C ARG A 258 -21.82 -5.74 -15.27
N PRO A 259 -22.83 -5.47 -14.42
CA PRO A 259 -23.57 -6.55 -13.78
C PRO A 259 -24.19 -7.37 -14.91
N ALA A 260 -23.74 -8.61 -15.08
CA ALA A 260 -24.36 -9.54 -16.00
C ALA A 260 -25.84 -9.68 -15.62
N GLY A 261 -26.71 -9.55 -16.61
CA GLY A 261 -28.15 -9.50 -16.45
C GLY A 261 -28.68 -10.67 -15.61
N LEU A 262 -29.62 -10.34 -14.73
CA LEU A 262 -30.46 -11.28 -14.00
C LEU A 262 -31.12 -12.27 -14.96
N GLY A 263 -30.59 -13.49 -14.98
CA GLY A 263 -31.18 -14.64 -15.67
C GLY A 263 -31.33 -15.79 -14.69
N SER A 264 -32.57 -16.14 -14.38
CA SER A 264 -33.09 -17.33 -13.66
C SER A 264 -32.69 -17.54 -12.18
N PRO A 265 -33.67 -17.68 -11.27
CA PRO A 265 -33.45 -17.80 -9.83
C PRO A 265 -33.34 -19.27 -9.41
N GLU A 266 -32.21 -19.95 -9.61
CA GLU A 266 -32.13 -21.35 -9.13
C GLU A 266 -30.73 -21.92 -8.79
N LEU A 267 -29.67 -21.11 -8.75
CA LEU A 267 -28.32 -21.60 -8.37
C LEU A 267 -27.56 -20.69 -7.40
N LEU A 268 -28.26 -20.11 -6.42
CA LEU A 268 -27.68 -19.61 -5.18
C LEU A 268 -27.97 -20.62 -4.06
N GLU A 269 -27.46 -21.85 -4.23
CA GLU A 269 -27.20 -22.70 -3.06
C GLU A 269 -26.09 -22.03 -2.26
N THR A 270 -26.54 -21.31 -1.24
CA THR A 270 -25.85 -21.01 0.01
C THR A 270 -24.48 -21.66 0.13
N ILE A 271 -23.41 -20.90 -0.10
CA ILE A 271 -22.15 -21.19 0.59
C ILE A 271 -22.45 -20.91 2.07
N PRO A 272 -22.45 -21.91 2.96
CA PRO A 272 -22.68 -21.67 4.36
C PRO A 272 -21.41 -21.04 4.91
N ILE A 273 -21.32 -19.71 4.84
CA ILE A 273 -20.40 -18.95 5.67
C ILE A 273 -20.97 -19.06 7.09
N GLN A 274 -20.63 -20.15 7.77
CA GLN A 274 -20.78 -20.24 9.22
C GLN A 274 -20.13 -18.97 9.79
N PRO A 275 -20.87 -18.10 10.50
CA PRO A 275 -20.30 -16.89 11.03
C PRO A 275 -19.21 -17.31 12.02
N PRO A 276 -17.92 -16.97 11.83
CA PRO A 276 -17.00 -17.06 12.94
C PRO A 276 -17.59 -16.17 14.03
N ARG A 277 -17.73 -16.71 15.25
CA ARG A 277 -18.24 -15.99 16.43
C ARG A 277 -17.44 -14.72 16.79
N ASN A 278 -16.46 -14.34 15.99
CA ASN A 278 -15.72 -13.10 16.09
C ASN A 278 -15.73 -12.34 14.76
N ARG A 279 -16.55 -11.30 14.70
CA ARG A 279 -16.49 -10.24 13.69
C ARG A 279 -15.09 -9.61 13.76
N CYS A 280 -14.29 -9.79 12.70
CA CYS A 280 -13.01 -9.12 12.52
C CYS A 280 -13.13 -8.18 11.31
N CYS A 281 -12.78 -6.91 11.51
CA CYS A 281 -12.59 -5.96 10.42
C CYS A 281 -11.17 -6.11 9.91
N VAL A 282 -11.04 -6.49 8.64
CA VAL A 282 -9.85 -6.21 7.83
C VAL A 282 -10.25 -5.00 6.98
N LEU A 283 -9.40 -3.97 6.93
CA LEU A 283 -9.60 -2.82 6.03
C LEU A 283 -9.42 -3.25 4.58
#